data_AF-A0A9E5NBT0-F1
#
_entry.id   AF-A0A9E5NBT0-F1
#
_cell.length_a   1.000
_cell.length_b   1.000
_cell.length_c   1.000
_cell.angle_alpha   90.00
_cell.angle_beta   90.00
_cell.angle_gamma   90.00
#
_symmetry.space_group_name_H-M   'P 1'
#
loop_
_entity.id
_entity.type
_entity.pdbx_description
1 polymer ?
#
loop_
_entity_poly.entity_id
_entity_poly.type
_entity_poly.pdbx_seq_one_letter_code
_entity_poly.pdbx_strand_id
1 'polypeptide(L)' 'KGIFCAAVVCHKVAGFPADVIIEVPIGPEFIEGSSRLKAGTAAKLVLNMISTVSMIRLGRVHAGRMVQVRTLSDKLRR' A
#
# COMPACT_ATOMS: atom_id res chain seq x y z
N LYS A 1 6.02 -22.38 4.85
CA LYS A 1 6.95 -22.35 3.70
C LYS A 1 6.11 -22.46 2.43
N GLY A 2 6.29 -21.58 1.44
CA GLY A 2 5.54 -21.60 0.17
C GLY A 2 4.43 -20.55 0.03
N ILE A 3 4.27 -19.62 0.98
CA ILE A 3 3.40 -18.46 0.81
C ILE A 3 4.25 -17.32 0.28
N PHE A 4 3.75 -16.62 -0.74
CA PHE A 4 4.39 -15.42 -1.26
C PHE A 4 4.48 -14.34 -0.18
N CYS A 5 5.69 -13.87 0.08
CA CYS A 5 6.00 -12.87 1.09
C CYS A 5 6.55 -11.61 0.43
N ALA A 6 5.87 -10.47 0.64
CA ALA A 6 6.38 -9.16 0.25
C ALA A 6 6.62 -8.30 1.49
N ALA A 7 7.71 -7.55 1.50
CA ALA A 7 8.08 -6.62 2.56
C ALA A 7 8.09 -5.17 2.04
N VAL A 8 7.52 -4.24 2.80
CA VAL A 8 7.60 -2.80 2.53
C VAL A 8 8.47 -2.18 3.63
N VAL A 9 9.59 -1.58 3.25
CA VAL A 9 10.58 -1.03 4.18
C VAL A 9 10.95 0.40 3.80
N CYS A 10 11.18 1.25 4.81
CA CYS A 10 11.48 2.68 4.61
C CYS A 10 12.99 3.01 4.68
N HIS A 11 13.83 1.97 4.58
CA HIS A 11 15.28 2.03 4.57
C HIS A 11 15.81 0.92 3.66
N LYS A 12 17.07 1.01 3.25
CA LYS A 12 17.72 -0.07 2.50
C LYS A 12 17.96 -1.27 3.41
N VAL A 13 17.56 -2.46 2.98
CA VAL A 13 17.72 -3.69 3.75
C VAL A 13 18.44 -4.75 2.92
N ALA A 14 19.43 -5.41 3.52
CA ALA A 14 20.12 -6.55 2.93
C ALA A 14 19.74 -7.84 3.67
N GLY A 15 19.38 -8.88 2.93
CA GLY A 15 19.11 -10.21 3.51
C GLY A 15 17.78 -10.37 4.24
N PHE A 16 16.78 -9.53 3.96
CA PHE A 16 15.44 -9.71 4.54
C PHE A 16 14.73 -10.92 3.90
N PRO A 17 14.11 -11.83 4.69
CA PRO A 17 13.52 -13.06 4.17
C PRO A 17 12.13 -12.81 3.54
N ALA A 18 12.11 -12.18 2.37
CA ALA A 18 10.92 -11.96 1.56
C ALA A 18 11.22 -12.21 0.07
N ASP A 19 10.20 -12.65 -0.68
CA ASP A 19 10.32 -12.86 -2.13
C ASP A 19 10.43 -11.53 -2.88
N VAL A 20 9.77 -10.49 -2.37
CA VAL A 20 9.83 -9.12 -2.91
C VAL A 20 10.05 -8.13 -1.78
N ILE A 21 11.00 -7.21 -1.98
CA ILE A 21 11.30 -6.12 -1.05
C ILE A 21 11.03 -4.81 -1.77
N ILE A 22 10.12 -4.01 -1.22
CA ILE A 22 9.80 -2.66 -1.70
C ILE A 22 10.47 -1.67 -0.75
N GLU A 23 11.60 -1.11 -1.20
CA GLU A 23 12.35 -0.09 -0.47
C GLU A 23 11.84 1.30 -0.83
N VAL A 24 11.42 2.07 0.18
CA VAL A 24 10.94 3.45 0.03
C VAL A 24 11.82 4.39 0.84
N PRO A 25 12.92 4.92 0.26
CA PRO A 25 13.82 5.80 0.98
C PRO A 25 13.14 7.16 1.24
N ILE A 26 12.84 7.45 2.51
CA ILE A 26 12.20 8.69 2.95
C ILE A 26 13.14 9.68 3.64
N GLY A 27 14.38 9.26 3.94
CA GLY A 27 15.32 10.01 4.78
C GLY A 27 14.90 10.09 6.26
N PRO A 28 15.63 10.85 7.09
CA PRO A 28 15.37 10.96 8.53
C PRO A 28 14.03 11.62 8.82
N GLU A 29 13.30 11.12 9.81
CA GLU A 29 12.01 11.70 10.22
C GLU A 29 12.18 13.09 10.87
N PHE A 30 11.14 13.92 10.78
CA PHE A 30 11.15 15.24 11.42
C PHE A 30 11.23 15.12 12.95
N ILE A 31 10.47 14.20 13.52
CA ILE A 31 10.63 13.75 14.90
C ILE A 31 11.43 12.45 14.83
N GLU A 32 12.63 12.45 15.42
CA GLU A 32 13.51 11.29 15.41
C GLU A 32 12.78 10.04 15.94
N GLY A 33 12.87 8.94 15.18
CA GLY A 33 12.19 7.68 15.48
C GLY A 33 10.67 7.65 15.24
N SER A 34 10.01 8.77 14.90
CA SER A 34 8.56 8.83 14.70
C SER A 34 8.12 8.31 13.32
N SER A 35 8.23 7.00 13.12
CA SER A 35 7.89 6.32 11.85
C SER A 35 6.42 6.44 11.43
N ARG A 36 5.52 6.92 12.31
CA ARG A 36 4.13 7.21 11.94
C ARG A 36 3.98 8.36 10.94
N LEU A 37 5.03 9.16 10.73
CA LEU A 37 5.03 10.33 9.84
C LEU A 37 5.31 9.93 8.39
N LYS A 38 6.53 10.13 7.89
CA LYS A 38 6.86 9.87 6.49
C LYS A 38 6.78 8.38 6.16
N ALA A 39 7.31 7.51 7.04
CA ALA A 39 7.29 6.07 6.80
C ALA A 39 5.86 5.50 6.78
N GLY A 40 5.01 5.91 7.71
CA GLY A 40 3.59 5.53 7.73
C GLY A 40 2.83 6.01 6.49
N THR A 41 3.10 7.25 6.05
CA THR A 41 2.51 7.80 4.82
C THR A 41 2.98 7.03 3.59
N ALA A 42 4.28 6.74 3.49
CA ALA A 42 4.86 5.96 2.41
C ALA A 42 4.26 4.54 2.35
N ALA A 43 4.17 3.85 3.48
CA ALA A 43 3.57 2.52 3.56
C ALA A 43 2.09 2.54 3.12
N LYS A 44 1.31 3.53 3.55
CA LYS A 44 -0.09 3.70 3.12
C LYS A 44 -0.19 3.87 1.60
N LEU A 45 0.65 4.72 1.00
CA LEU A 45 0.64 4.94 -0.44
C LEU A 45 0.99 3.65 -1.20
N VAL A 46 2.00 2.91 -0.77
CA VAL A 46 2.37 1.61 -1.37
C VAL A 46 1.23 0.61 -1.28
N LEU A 47 0.63 0.43 -0.10
CA LEU A 47 -0.50 -0.50 0.09
C LEU A 47 -1.73 -0.09 -0.71
N ASN A 48 -2.00 1.22 -0.81
CA ASN A 48 -3.08 1.75 -1.65
C ASN A 48 -2.81 1.47 -3.13
N MET A 49 -1.57 1.59 -3.60
CA MET A 49 -1.21 1.26 -4.99
C MET A 49 -1.40 -0.24 -5.26
N ILE A 50 -0.87 -1.11 -4.39
CA ILE A 50 -0.98 -2.56 -4.55
C ILE A 50 -2.45 -2.98 -4.63
N SER A 51 -3.27 -2.55 -3.68
CA SER A 51 -4.70 -2.91 -3.65
C SER A 51 -5.46 -2.31 -4.83
N THR A 52 -5.26 -1.03 -5.16
CA THR A 52 -5.99 -0.36 -6.24
C THR A 52 -5.64 -0.95 -7.61
N VAL A 53 -4.35 -1.13 -7.92
CA VAL A 53 -3.91 -1.74 -9.20
C VAL A 53 -4.41 -3.17 -9.30
N SER A 54 -4.39 -3.94 -8.21
CA SER A 54 -4.94 -5.30 -8.20
C SER A 54 -6.44 -5.29 -8.52
N MET A 55 -7.22 -4.39 -7.90
CA MET A 55 -8.67 -4.28 -8.16
C MET A 55 -8.98 -3.79 -9.59
N ILE A 56 -8.14 -2.91 -10.16
CA ILE A 56 -8.23 -2.50 -11.58
C ILE A 56 -8.01 -3.72 -12.49
N ARG A 57 -6.95 -4.50 -12.26
CA ARG A 57 -6.65 -5.71 -13.06
C ARG A 57 -7.72 -6.78 -12.95
N LEU A 58 -8.43 -6.85 -11.82
CA LEU A 58 -9.57 -7.74 -11.60
C LEU A 58 -10.89 -7.21 -12.21
N GLY A 59 -10.88 -6.08 -12.91
CA GLY A 59 -12.07 -5.50 -13.55
C GLY A 59 -13.06 -4.83 -12.59
N ARG A 60 -12.68 -4.58 -11.33
CA ARG A 60 -13.54 -3.93 -10.32
C ARG A 60 -13.56 -2.40 -10.41
N VAL A 61 -12.79 -1.85 -11.33
CA VAL A 61 -12.76 -0.43 -11.67
C VAL A 61 -12.88 -0.29 -13.20
N HIS A 62 -13.82 0.53 -13.65
CA HIS A 62 -14.06 0.79 -15.06
C HIS A 62 -14.17 2.30 -15.31
N ALA A 63 -13.40 2.83 -16.27
CA ALA A 63 -13.34 4.25 -16.60
C ALA A 63 -13.18 5.16 -15.35
N GLY A 64 -12.31 4.77 -14.42
CA GLY A 64 -12.06 5.52 -13.18
C GLY A 64 -13.14 5.40 -12.10
N ARG A 65 -14.20 4.61 -12.32
CA ARG A 65 -15.27 4.37 -11.35
C ARG A 65 -15.19 2.99 -10.74
N MET A 66 -15.43 2.89 -9.43
CA MET A 66 -15.50 1.63 -8.71
C MET A 66 -16.87 0.98 -8.96
N VAL A 67 -16.90 -0.11 -9.74
CA VAL A 67 -18.16 -0.73 -10.17
C VAL A 67 -18.74 -1.72 -9.15
N GLN A 68 -17.94 -2.15 -8.16
CA GLN A 68 -18.36 -3.08 -7.10
C GLN A 68 -18.36 -2.43 -5.70
N VAL A 69 -18.79 -1.18 -5.61
CA VAL A 69 -18.91 -0.50 -4.31
C VAL A 69 -20.09 -1.07 -3.51
N ARG A 70 -19.88 -1.42 -2.24
CA ARG A 70 -20.97 -1.79 -1.32
C ARG A 70 -21.58 -0.52 -0.73
N THR A 71 -22.84 -0.25 -1.04
CA THR A 71 -23.55 0.99 -0.65
C THR A 71 -24.11 0.90 0.77
N LEU A 72 -23.22 0.85 1.77
CA LEU A 72 -23.60 0.68 3.19
C LEU A 72 -23.92 2.00 3.92
N SER A 73 -23.69 3.16 3.29
CA SER A 73 -23.97 4.48 3.86
C SER A 73 -24.74 5.35 2.87
N ASP A 74 -25.44 6.39 3.35
CA ASP A 74 -26.16 7.34 2.48
C ASP A 74 -25.22 8.03 1.48
N LYS A 75 -23.97 8.32 1.90
CA LYS A 75 -22.94 8.90 1.02
C LYS A 75 -22.67 8.04 -0.22
N LEU A 76 -22.75 6.72 -0.11
CA LEU A 76 -22.45 5.79 -1.20
C LEU A 76 -23.69 5.37 -2.01
N ARG A 77 -24.90 5.77 -1.59
CA ARG A 77 -26.15 5.49 -2.30
C ARG A 77 -26.49 6.52 -3.37
N ARG A 78 -25.84 7.68 -3.33
CA ARG A 78 -25.95 8.77 -4.32
C ARG A 78 -24.81 8.67 -5.33
#